data_AF-A0A021VS66-F1
#
_entry.id   AF-A0A021VS66-F1
#
_cell.length_a   1.000
_cell.length_b   1.000
_cell.length_c   1.000
_cell.angle_alpha   90.00
_cell.angle_beta   90.00
_cell.angle_gamma   90.00
#
_symmetry.space_group_name_H-M   'P 1'
#
loop_
_entity.id
_entity.type
_entity.pdbx_description
1 polymer ?
#
loop_
_entity_poly.entity_id
_entity_poly.type
_entity_poly.pdbx_seq_one_letter_code
_entity_poly.pdbx_strand_id
1 'polypeptide(L)' 'MSTLTTHHDRPSLREAVRWYREADAPRWESGPGKRATFAGYLGGNVVAWIAAGLLGAMGLNALVQALAAAF' A
#
# COMPACT_ATOMS: atom_id res chain seq x y z
N MET A 1 9.98 36.37 16.24
CA MET A 1 9.48 35.84 14.95
C MET A 1 10.12 34.46 14.78
N SER A 2 9.49 33.40 15.28
CA SER A 2 10.04 32.04 15.22
C SER A 2 9.66 31.39 13.90
N THR A 3 10.65 31.05 13.10
CA THR A 3 10.51 30.34 11.83
C THR A 3 10.13 28.89 12.13
N LEU A 4 8.89 28.52 11.87
CA LEU A 4 8.39 27.15 12.04
C LEU A 4 8.87 26.32 10.85
N THR A 5 10.02 25.69 10.97
CA THR A 5 10.52 24.74 9.98
C THR A 5 9.70 23.46 10.06
N THR A 6 8.72 23.29 9.17
CA THR A 6 7.97 22.05 9.01
C THR A 6 8.90 20.97 8.47
N HIS A 7 9.46 20.15 9.36
CA HIS A 7 10.18 18.95 8.98
C HIS A 7 9.20 18.00 8.27
N HIS A 8 9.34 17.82 6.96
CA HIS A 8 8.65 16.78 6.21
C HIS A 8 9.33 15.44 6.51
N ASP A 9 9.06 14.88 7.69
CA ASP A 9 9.42 13.50 7.96
C ASP A 9 8.56 12.60 7.08
N ARG A 10 9.22 11.73 6.31
CA ARG A 10 8.52 10.70 5.54
C ARG A 10 7.90 9.73 6.54
N PRO A 11 6.60 9.42 6.42
CA PRO A 11 5.96 8.50 7.35
C PRO A 11 6.67 7.16 7.29
N SER A 12 7.03 6.62 8.45
CA SER A 12 7.62 5.28 8.53
C SER A 12 6.59 4.23 8.07
N LEU A 13 7.06 3.09 7.54
CA LEU A 13 6.16 1.98 7.17
C LEU A 13 5.27 1.55 8.34
N ARG A 14 5.80 1.61 9.58
CA ARG A 14 5.06 1.29 10.79
C ARG A 14 3.92 2.27 11.05
N GLU A 15 4.14 3.56 10.83
CA GLU A 15 3.10 4.58 10.94
C GLU A 15 2.08 4.47 9.82
N ALA A 16 2.50 4.14 8.61
CA ALA A 16 1.58 3.89 7.50
C ALA A 16 0.67 2.69 7.77
N VAL A 17 1.20 1.59 8.32
CA VAL A 17 0.41 0.40 8.70
C VAL A 17 -0.54 0.72 9.86
N ARG A 18 -0.08 1.44 10.88
CA ARG A 18 -0.92 1.89 11.99
C ARG A 18 -2.05 2.77 11.47
N TRP A 19 -1.72 3.76 10.65
CA TRP A 19 -2.70 4.64 10.03
C TRP A 19 -3.70 3.87 9.18
N TYR A 20 -3.26 2.93 8.35
CA TYR A 20 -4.16 2.10 7.54
C TYR A 20 -5.12 1.26 8.40
N ARG A 21 -4.66 0.79 9.56
CA ARG A 21 -5.48 0.00 10.49
C ARG A 21 -6.50 0.84 11.24
N GLU A 22 -6.16 2.09 11.55
CA GLU A 22 -6.97 3.01 12.36
C GLU A 22 -7.85 3.94 11.49
N ALA A 23 -7.54 4.09 10.20
CA ALA A 23 -8.27 4.95 9.30
C ALA A 23 -9.62 4.32 8.90
N ASP A 24 -10.69 5.09 9.05
CA ASP A 24 -11.97 4.76 8.46
C ASP A 24 -11.86 4.66 6.94
N ALA A 25 -12.42 3.59 6.37
CA ALA A 25 -12.44 3.40 4.93
C ALA A 25 -13.15 4.59 4.26
N PRO A 26 -12.54 5.21 3.22
CA PRO A 26 -13.20 6.26 2.46
C PRO A 26 -14.55 5.75 1.93
N ARG A 27 -15.60 6.56 2.04
CA ARG A 27 -16.94 6.22 1.52
C ARG A 27 -17.26 7.06 0.29
N TRP A 28 -17.83 6.44 -0.73
CA TRP A 28 -18.19 7.10 -1.99
C TRP A 28 -19.18 8.28 -1.83
N GLU A 29 -20.07 8.20 -0.84
CA GLU A 29 -21.14 9.18 -0.60
C GLU A 29 -20.65 10.51 -0.02
N SER A 30 -19.39 10.59 0.39
CA SER A 30 -18.79 11.83 0.86
C SER A 30 -18.40 12.71 -0.34
N GLY A 31 -18.58 14.04 -0.24
CA GLY A 31 -18.56 15.00 -1.36
C GLY A 31 -17.37 14.94 -2.35
N PRO A 32 -17.37 15.78 -3.41
CA PRO A 32 -16.52 15.60 -4.59
C PRO A 32 -15.01 15.40 -4.31
N GLY A 33 -14.43 16.10 -3.33
CA GLY A 33 -13.03 15.92 -2.94
C GLY A 33 -12.70 14.56 -2.33
N LYS A 34 -13.65 13.93 -1.64
CA LYS A 34 -13.47 12.59 -1.04
C LYS A 34 -13.61 11.46 -2.05
N ARG A 35 -14.27 11.71 -3.19
CA ARG A 35 -14.35 10.74 -4.31
C ARG A 35 -13.00 10.50 -4.97
N ALA A 36 -12.16 11.54 -5.10
CA ALA A 36 -10.80 11.38 -5.59
C ALA A 36 -9.95 10.53 -4.63
N THR A 37 -10.07 10.77 -3.32
CA THR A 37 -9.44 9.92 -2.30
C THR A 37 -9.92 8.48 -2.37
N PHE A 38 -11.23 8.25 -2.54
CA PHE A 38 -11.79 6.91 -2.71
C PHE A 38 -11.25 6.20 -3.96
N ALA A 39 -11.24 6.89 -5.11
CA ALA A 39 -10.71 6.34 -6.36
C ALA A 39 -9.21 6.01 -6.25
N GLY A 40 -8.43 6.88 -5.61
CA GLY A 40 -7.02 6.65 -5.33
C GLY A 40 -6.79 5.46 -4.39
N TYR A 41 -7.60 5.34 -3.34
CA TYR A 41 -7.58 4.18 -2.43
C TYR A 41 -7.90 2.89 -3.17
N LEU A 42 -8.99 2.87 -3.95
CA LEU A 42 -9.41 1.68 -4.68
C LEU A 42 -8.38 1.27 -5.73
N GLY A 43 -7.92 2.23 -6.55
CA GLY A 43 -6.91 1.99 -7.57
C GLY A 43 -5.59 1.53 -6.96
N GLY A 44 -5.12 2.20 -5.91
CA GLY A 44 -3.91 1.81 -5.19
C GLY A 44 -4.01 0.41 -4.58
N ASN A 45 -5.15 0.07 -3.99
CA ASN A 45 -5.37 -1.25 -3.40
C ASN A 45 -5.38 -2.37 -4.47
N VAL A 46 -6.04 -2.14 -5.61
CA VAL A 46 -6.02 -3.10 -6.74
C VAL A 46 -4.60 -3.32 -7.23
N VAL A 47 -3.84 -2.24 -7.45
CA VAL A 47 -2.43 -2.33 -7.89
C VAL A 47 -1.58 -3.06 -6.86
N ALA A 48 -1.76 -2.77 -5.57
CA ALA A 48 -1.04 -3.44 -4.49
C ALA A 48 -1.29 -4.96 -4.47
N TRP A 49 -2.55 -5.39 -4.63
CA TRP A 49 -2.89 -6.81 -4.68
C TRP A 49 -2.37 -7.51 -5.93
N ILE A 50 -2.40 -6.85 -7.09
CA ILE A 50 -1.79 -7.38 -8.32
C ILE A 50 -0.29 -7.57 -8.11
N ALA A 51 0.40 -6.55 -7.58
CA ALA A 51 1.83 -6.64 -7.30
C ALA A 51 2.16 -7.77 -6.29
N ALA A 52 1.36 -7.89 -5.22
CA ALA A 52 1.52 -8.97 -4.25
C ALA A 52 1.33 -10.35 -4.89
N GLY A 53 0.33 -10.51 -5.76
CA GLY A 53 0.10 -11.76 -6.51
C GLY A 53 1.25 -12.11 -7.43
N LEU A 54 1.77 -11.14 -8.19
CA LEU A 54 2.92 -11.34 -9.07
C LEU A 54 4.18 -11.72 -8.30
N LEU A 55 4.50 -11.01 -7.22
CA LEU A 55 5.64 -11.32 -6.36
C LEU A 55 5.51 -12.72 -5.72
N GLY A 56 4.30 -13.08 -5.28
CA GLY A 56 3.99 -14.40 -4.76
C GLY A 56 4.21 -15.51 -5.80
N ALA A 57 3.72 -15.30 -7.03
CA ALA A 57 3.91 -16.25 -8.13
C ALA A 57 5.39 -16.41 -8.51
N MET A 58 6.15 -15.30 -8.57
CA MET A 58 7.59 -15.33 -8.80
C MET A 58 8.32 -16.10 -7.71
N GLY A 59 7.98 -15.88 -6.44
CA GLY A 59 8.54 -16.61 -5.31
C GLY A 59 8.22 -18.10 -5.35
N LEU A 60 6.99 -18.46 -5.69
CA LEU A 60 6.59 -19.86 -5.85
C LEU A 60 7.36 -20.54 -6.99
N ASN A 61 7.50 -19.87 -8.14
CA ASN A 61 8.28 -20.40 -9.24
C ASN A 61 9.76 -20.60 -8.86
N ALA A 62 10.36 -19.64 -8.15
CA ALA A 62 11.73 -19.78 -7.65
C ALA A 62 11.88 -20.98 -6.69
N LEU A 63 10.89 -21.20 -5.82
CA LEU A 63 10.86 -22.37 -4.93
C LEU A 63 10.79 -23.68 -5.73
N VAL A 64 9.91 -23.76 -6.73
CA VAL A 64 9.78 -24.94 -7.59
C VAL A 64 11.09 -25.25 -8.31
N GLN A 65 11.76 -24.22 -8.86
CA GLN A 65 13.05 -24.40 -9.52
C GLN A 65 14.14 -24.88 -8.55
N ALA A 66 14.18 -24.32 -7.34
CA ALA A 66 15.13 -24.75 -6.31
C ALA A 66 14.93 -26.21 -5.91
N LEU A 67 13.67 -26.65 -5.78
CA LEU A 67 13.33 -28.05 -5.50
C LEU A 67 13.70 -28.96 -6.67
N ALA A 68 13.38 -28.57 -7.91
CA ALA A 68 13.72 -29.34 -9.10
C ALA A 68 15.23 -29.50 -9.30
N ALA A 69 16.04 -28.53 -8.89
CA ALA A 69 17.50 -28.60 -8.96
C ALA A 69 18.14 -29.45 -7.84
N ALA A 70 17.36 -29.87 -6.84
CA ALA A 70 17.84 -30.65 -5.70
C ALA A 70 17.65 -32.17 -5.85
N PHE A 71 17.00 -32.62 -6.93
CA PHE A 71 16.81 -34.02 -7.31
C PHE A 71 17.53 -34.33 -8.62
#